data_AF-A0A2W1NCP7-F1
#
_entry.id   AF-A0A2W1NCP7-F1
#
_cell.length_a   1.000
_cell.length_b   1.000
_cell.length_c   1.000
_cell.angle_alpha   90.00
_cell.angle_beta   90.00
_cell.angle_gamma   90.00
#
_symmetry.space_group_name_H-M   'P 1'
#
loop_
_entity.id
_entity.type
_entity.pdbx_description
1 polymer ?
#
loop_
_entity_poly.entity_id
_entity_poly.type
_entity_poly.pdbx_seq_one_letter_code
_entity_poly.pdbx_strand_id
1 'polypeptide(L)'
;MHDNMQSYIQELITRNPGIFTDDDFKECQEAVTDITAMISNLEASMFKFRRKLTNAAEAEEPDKEKIIYLRGLVDGMGLAIRPLENHYGPVNQV
;
A
#
# COMPACT_ATOMS: atom_id res chain seq x y z
N MET A 1 -1.65 17.77 -14.74
CA MET A 1 -2.34 17.67 -13.43
C MET A 1 -1.45 18.13 -12.28
N HIS A 2 -0.15 17.81 -12.27
CA HIS A 2 0.81 18.30 -11.24
C HIS A 2 0.89 19.83 -11.12
N ASP A 3 0.87 20.57 -12.24
CA ASP A 3 0.93 22.04 -12.22
C ASP A 3 -0.26 22.71 -11.49
N ASN A 4 -1.44 22.08 -11.55
CA ASN A 4 -2.63 22.61 -10.87
C ASN A 4 -2.56 22.39 -9.35
N MET A 5 -1.96 21.28 -8.90
CA MET A 5 -1.86 20.96 -7.47
C MET A 5 -0.78 21.80 -6.78
N GLN A 6 0.39 21.95 -7.41
CA GLN A 6 1.43 22.86 -6.91
C GLN A 6 0.94 24.32 -6.85
N SER A 7 0.23 24.78 -7.88
CA SER A 7 -0.36 26.13 -7.87
C SER A 7 -1.35 26.32 -6.72
N TYR A 8 -2.17 25.31 -6.44
CA TYR A 8 -3.14 25.35 -5.33
C TYR A 8 -2.48 25.33 -3.95
N ILE A 9 -1.44 24.52 -3.75
CA ILE A 9 -0.65 24.50 -2.50
C ILE A 9 -0.01 25.86 -2.27
N GLN A 10 0.61 26.45 -3.30
CA GLN A 10 1.23 27.77 -3.18
C GLN A 10 0.21 28.86 -2.86
N GLU A 11 -0.98 28.78 -3.45
CA GLU A 11 -2.10 29.67 -3.17
C GLU A 11 -2.57 29.54 -1.70
N LEU A 12 -2.66 28.31 -1.17
CA LEU A 12 -3.01 28.06 0.23
C LEU A 12 -1.99 28.63 1.21
N ILE A 13 -0.69 28.43 0.97
CA ILE A 13 0.40 28.98 1.79
C ILE A 13 0.33 30.51 1.78
N THR A 14 0.21 31.10 0.59
CA THR A 14 0.18 32.56 0.41
C THR A 14 -1.03 33.19 1.11
N ARG A 15 -2.20 32.53 1.10
CA ARG A 15 -3.43 33.02 1.73
C ARG A 15 -3.46 32.81 3.25
N ASN A 16 -2.64 31.93 3.81
CA ASN A 16 -2.67 31.55 5.23
C ASN A 16 -1.27 31.59 5.86
N PRO A 17 -0.61 32.76 5.90
CA PRO A 17 0.75 32.88 6.40
C PRO A 17 0.84 32.45 7.87
N GLY A 18 1.75 31.53 8.17
CA GLY A 18 2.01 31.02 9.51
C GLY A 18 1.09 29.87 9.97
N ILE A 19 0.15 29.43 9.13
CA ILE A 19 -0.69 28.23 9.38
C ILE A 19 -0.19 27.03 8.59
N PHE A 20 0.12 27.24 7.30
CA PHE A 20 0.67 26.21 6.43
C PHE A 20 2.01 26.65 5.86
N THR A 21 2.94 25.71 5.79
CA THR A 21 4.29 25.86 5.24
C THR A 21 4.52 24.81 4.16
N ASP A 22 5.49 25.06 3.28
CA ASP A 22 5.90 24.07 2.27
C ASP A 22 6.30 22.73 2.91
N ASP A 23 6.92 22.78 4.09
CA ASP A 23 7.35 21.58 4.83
C ASP A 23 6.16 20.73 5.29
N ASP A 24 5.04 21.34 5.70
CA ASP A 24 3.83 20.60 6.10
C ASP A 24 3.28 19.75 4.93
N PHE A 25 3.27 20.32 3.72
CA PHE A 25 2.82 19.60 2.52
C PHE A 25 3.81 18.55 2.07
N LYS A 26 5.11 18.82 2.22
CA LYS A 26 6.16 17.85 1.92
C LYS A 26 6.09 16.65 2.85
N GLU A 27 5.93 16.87 4.16
CA GLU A 27 5.75 15.81 5.15
C GLU A 27 4.50 14.97 4.82
N CYS A 28 3.39 15.62 4.46
CA CYS A 28 2.18 14.91 4.00
C CYS A 28 2.44 14.04 2.77
N GLN A 29 3.18 14.54 1.77
CA GLN A 29 3.50 13.79 0.55
C GLN A 29 4.45 12.61 0.83
N GLU A 30 5.43 12.80 1.70
CA GLU A 30 6.34 11.74 2.15
C GLU A 30 5.57 10.64 2.90
N ALA A 31 4.68 11.00 3.82
CA ALA A 31 3.85 10.03 4.54
C ALA A 31 2.95 9.20 3.58
N VAL A 32 2.36 9.83 2.56
CA VAL A 32 1.58 9.13 1.54
C VAL A 32 2.46 8.17 0.73
N THR A 33 3.67 8.60 0.38
CA THR A 33 4.65 7.78 -0.36
C THR A 33 5.04 6.55 0.45
N ASP A 34 5.33 6.73 1.74
CA ASP A 34 5.73 5.65 2.65
C ASP A 34 4.61 4.62 2.84
N ILE A 35 3.37 5.07 3.03
CA ILE A 35 2.21 4.19 3.15
C ILE A 35 1.99 3.41 1.86
N THR A 36 2.13 4.06 0.70
CA THR A 36 2.00 3.42 -0.60
C THR A 36 3.06 2.33 -0.79
N ALA A 37 4.32 2.64 -0.46
CA ALA A 37 5.41 1.67 -0.52
C ALA A 37 5.19 0.49 0.44
N MET A 38 4.68 0.75 1.64
CA MET A 38 4.32 -0.29 2.62
C MET A 38 3.24 -1.22 2.06
N ILE A 39 2.17 -0.68 1.46
CA ILE A 39 1.09 -1.46 0.85
C ILE A 39 1.65 -2.36 -0.26
N SER A 40 2.42 -1.81 -1.20
CA SER A 40 3.03 -2.61 -2.29
C SER A 40 3.97 -3.70 -1.78
N ASN A 41 4.72 -3.44 -0.70
CA ASN A 41 5.59 -4.44 -0.08
C ASN A 41 4.80 -5.57 0.58
N LEU A 42 3.66 -5.26 1.22
CA LEU A 42 2.77 -6.25 1.80
C LEU A 42 2.15 -7.13 0.72
N GLU A 43 1.69 -6.55 -0.40
CA GLU A 43 1.16 -7.29 -1.53
C GLU A 43 2.19 -8.23 -2.16
N ALA A 44 3.40 -7.73 -2.42
CA ALA A 44 4.48 -8.52 -2.99
C ALA A 44 4.85 -9.69 -2.06
N SER A 45 4.83 -9.46 -0.74
CA SER A 45 5.10 -10.49 0.27
C SER A 45 3.98 -11.54 0.31
N MET A 46 2.71 -11.10 0.31
CA MET A 46 1.54 -11.97 0.23
C MET A 46 1.61 -12.86 -1.01
N PHE A 47 1.87 -12.27 -2.19
CA PHE A 47 1.97 -13.02 -3.45
C PHE A 47 3.10 -14.04 -3.43
N LYS A 48 4.31 -13.64 -2.98
CA LYS A 48 5.47 -14.53 -2.86
C LYS A 48 5.17 -15.71 -1.94
N PHE A 49 4.54 -15.45 -0.79
CA PHE A 49 4.27 -16.49 0.20
C PHE A 49 3.15 -17.43 -0.27
N ARG A 50 2.10 -16.89 -0.90
CA ARG A 50 1.05 -17.68 -1.56
C ARG A 50 1.63 -18.64 -2.59
N ARG A 51 2.54 -18.17 -3.45
CA ARG A 51 3.20 -19.00 -4.46
C ARG A 51 4.01 -20.13 -3.82
N LYS A 52 4.76 -19.85 -2.77
CA LYS A 52 5.53 -20.87 -2.03
C LYS A 52 4.61 -21.94 -1.42
N LEU A 53 3.50 -21.54 -0.83
CA LEU A 53 2.52 -22.46 -0.24
C LEU A 53 1.83 -23.33 -1.29
N THR A 54 1.49 -22.78 -2.46
CA THR A 54 0.97 -23.59 -3.57
C THR A 54 1.98 -24.65 -4.00
N ASN A 55 3.24 -24.27 -4.21
CA ASN A 55 4.29 -25.21 -4.60
C ASN A 55 4.54 -26.28 -3.52
N ALA A 56 4.47 -25.91 -2.23
CA ALA A 56 4.60 -26.86 -1.13
C ALA A 56 3.43 -27.85 -1.07
N ALA A 57 2.19 -27.38 -1.30
CA ALA A 57 1.00 -28.25 -1.32
C ALA A 57 1.05 -29.29 -2.44
N GLU A 58 1.72 -28.98 -3.55
CA GLU A 58 1.94 -29.89 -4.67
C GLU A 58 3.04 -30.93 -4.37
N ALA A 59 4.00 -30.60 -3.50
CA ALA A 59 5.15 -31.45 -3.17
C ALA A 59 4.92 -32.35 -1.93
N GLU A 60 4.12 -31.91 -0.96
CA GLU A 60 3.94 -32.58 0.33
C GLU A 60 2.46 -32.92 0.60
N GLU A 61 1.98 -34.05 0.05
CA GLU A 61 0.61 -34.55 0.29
C GLU A 61 0.24 -34.77 1.78
N PRO A 62 1.12 -35.24 2.69
CA PRO A 62 0.75 -35.51 4.08
C PRO A 62 0.36 -34.27 4.90
N ASP A 63 0.89 -33.09 4.56
CA ASP A 63 0.70 -31.85 5.32
C ASP A 63 -0.22 -30.84 4.62
N LYS A 64 -0.96 -31.30 3.61
CA LYS A 64 -1.82 -30.47 2.75
C LYS A 64 -2.81 -29.60 3.53
N GLU A 65 -3.40 -30.10 4.62
CA GLU A 65 -4.31 -29.32 5.47
C GLU A 65 -3.62 -28.13 6.16
N LYS A 66 -2.40 -28.31 6.67
CA LYS A 66 -1.62 -27.22 7.29
C LYS A 66 -1.23 -26.18 6.25
N ILE A 67 -0.88 -26.62 5.05
CA ILE A 67 -0.54 -25.72 3.94
C ILE A 67 -1.77 -24.93 3.47
N ILE A 68 -2.95 -25.57 3.41
CA ILE A 68 -4.24 -24.89 3.14
C ILE A 68 -4.56 -23.87 4.22
N TYR A 69 -4.38 -24.20 5.51
CA TYR A 69 -4.58 -23.26 6.61
C TYR A 69 -3.66 -22.04 6.48
N LEU A 70 -2.37 -22.24 6.24
CA LEU A 70 -1.41 -21.15 6.02
C LEU A 70 -1.82 -20.29 4.82
N ARG A 71 -2.32 -20.91 3.74
CA ARG A 71 -2.83 -20.18 2.57
C ARG A 71 -4.04 -19.31 2.94
N GLY A 72 -4.92 -19.79 3.81
CA GLY A 72 -6.03 -19.01 4.37
C GLY A 72 -5.55 -17.78 5.16
N LEU A 73 -4.48 -17.91 5.95
CA LEU A 73 -3.89 -16.77 6.66
C LEU A 73 -3.32 -15.72 5.69
N VAL A 74 -2.67 -16.18 4.61
CA VAL A 74 -2.15 -15.30 3.55
C VAL A 74 -3.28 -14.59 2.81
N ASP A 75 -4.34 -15.31 2.47
CA ASP A 75 -5.52 -14.70 1.84
C ASP A 75 -6.20 -13.71 2.81
N GLY A 76 -6.12 -13.94 4.11
CA GLY A 76 -6.51 -13.00 5.17
C GLY A 76 -5.72 -11.70 5.19
N MET A 77 -4.43 -11.71 4.80
CA MET A 77 -3.65 -10.48 4.63
C MET A 77 -4.25 -9.59 3.52
N GLY A 78 -4.79 -10.20 2.46
CA GLY A 78 -5.47 -9.47 1.39
C GLY A 78 -6.72 -8.72 1.85
N LEU A 79 -7.41 -9.22 2.90
CA LEU A 79 -8.55 -8.53 3.51
C LEU A 79 -8.12 -7.31 4.33
N ALA A 80 -6.89 -7.27 4.83
CA ALA A 80 -6.31 -6.12 5.52
C ALA A 80 -5.70 -5.09 4.55
N ILE A 81 -5.17 -5.54 3.41
CA ILE A 81 -4.57 -4.68 2.38
C ILE A 81 -5.63 -3.92 1.59
N ARG A 82 -6.72 -4.58 1.16
CA ARG A 82 -7.77 -3.96 0.31
C ARG A 82 -8.38 -2.66 0.87
N PRO A 83 -8.72 -2.55 2.18
CA PRO A 83 -9.20 -1.29 2.75
C PRO A 83 -8.19 -0.15 2.62
N LEU A 84 -6.89 -0.45 2.72
CA LEU A 84 -5.81 0.52 2.57
C LEU A 84 -5.71 0.97 1.09
N GLU A 85 -5.70 0.04 0.14
CA GLU A 85 -5.72 0.39 -1.29
C GLU A 85 -6.92 1.27 -1.68
N ASN A 86 -8.11 0.95 -1.16
CA ASN A 86 -9.32 1.73 -1.44
C ASN A 86 -9.29 3.15 -0.85
N HIS A 87 -8.50 3.39 0.20
CA HIS A 87 -8.32 4.72 0.80
C HIS A 87 -7.23 5.54 0.10
N TYR A 88 -6.19 4.88 -0.43
CA TYR A 88 -5.07 5.55 -1.09
C TYR A 88 -5.15 5.55 -2.63
N GLY A 89 -6.14 4.85 -3.20
CA GLY A 89 -6.42 4.76 -4.63
C GLY A 89 -5.48 3.81 -5.38
N PRO A 90 -5.90 3.29 -6.56
CA PRO A 90 -4.95 2.63 -7.45
C PRO A 90 -3.86 3.63 -7.81
N VAL A 91 -2.61 3.17 -7.79
CA VAL A 91 -1.46 3.90 -8.30
C VAL A 91 -1.81 4.38 -9.70
N ASN A 92 -2.18 5.66 -9.83
CA ASN A 92 -2.05 6.33 -11.10
C ASN A 92 -0.57 6.24 -11.41
N GLN A 93 -0.27 5.44 -12.42
CA GLN A 93 1.03 5.39 -13.08
C GLN A 93 1.36 6.85 -13.43
N VAL A 94 2.26 7.43 -12.63
CA VAL A 94 2.93 8.69 -12.91
C VAL A 94 4.03 8.40 -13.92
#